data_AF-A0AAD2LP06-F1
#
_entry.id   AF-A0AAD2LP06-F1
#
_cell.length_a   1.000
_cell.length_b   1.000
_cell.length_c   1.000
_cell.angle_alpha   90.00
_cell.angle_beta   90.00
_cell.angle_gamma   90.00
#
_symmetry.space_group_name_H-M   'P 1'
#
loop_
_entity.id
_entity.type
_entity.pdbx_description
1 polymer ?
#
loop_
_entity_poly.entity_id
_entity_poly.type
_entity_poly.pdbx_seq_one_letter_code
_entity_poly.pdbx_strand_id
1 'polypeptide(L)'
;MGLRAYAVTHYEKEYGDCLGFNYDFDGFIEFVEKLNIEFYIDEDKTLIELNTKELLALNSNNLDLEQEELKLLLILQRNAKGANYAKESYFRVEWL
;
A
#
# COMPACT_ATOMS: atom_id res chain seq x y z
N MET A 1 -9.43 11.77 36.02
CA MET A 1 -8.41 10.71 35.92
C MET A 1 -8.00 10.64 34.45
N GLY A 2 -6.74 10.93 34.11
CA GLY A 2 -6.29 11.20 32.72
C GLY A 2 -5.85 9.96 31.94
N LEU A 3 -5.85 10.07 30.60
CA LEU A 3 -5.34 9.05 29.68
C LEU A 3 -3.85 8.77 29.94
N ARG A 4 -3.46 7.50 29.93
CA ARG A 4 -2.06 7.06 29.93
C ARG A 4 -1.86 6.09 28.78
N ALA A 5 -1.28 6.62 27.71
CA ALA A 5 -0.84 5.85 26.56
C ALA A 5 0.56 5.27 26.83
N TYR A 6 0.80 4.03 26.38
CA TYR A 6 2.10 3.36 26.42
C TYR A 6 2.43 2.84 25.02
N ALA A 7 3.69 3.00 24.64
CA ALA A 7 4.13 2.90 23.26
C ALA A 7 4.71 1.52 22.91
N VAL A 8 4.56 1.18 21.64
CA VAL A 8 5.22 0.10 20.93
C VAL A 8 6.73 0.24 21.09
N THR A 9 7.42 -0.77 21.61
CA THR A 9 8.81 -0.62 22.07
C THR A 9 9.87 -0.90 21.02
N HIS A 10 9.49 -1.26 19.80
CA HIS A 10 10.40 -1.32 18.66
C HIS A 10 9.59 -1.25 17.35
N TYR A 11 9.99 -0.37 16.44
CA TYR A 11 9.35 -0.16 15.15
C TYR A 11 10.41 0.30 14.15
N GLU A 12 10.64 -0.48 13.11
CA GLU A 12 11.61 -0.22 12.04
C GLU A 12 10.89 -0.24 10.70
N LYS A 13 11.19 0.74 9.84
CA LYS A 13 10.66 0.83 8.47
C LYS A 13 11.81 0.65 7.49
N GLU A 14 11.62 -0.23 6.52
CA GLU A 14 12.51 -0.39 5.37
C GLU A 14 11.72 -0.06 4.11
N TYR A 15 12.22 0.90 3.33
CA TYR A 15 11.60 1.32 2.07
C TYR A 15 12.20 0.53 0.91
N GLY A 16 11.33 -0.03 0.08
CA GLY A 16 11.73 -0.67 -1.17
C GLY A 16 11.92 0.32 -2.31
N ASP A 17 11.83 -0.17 -3.54
CA ASP A 17 11.94 0.65 -4.75
C ASP A 17 10.87 1.74 -4.81
N CYS A 18 11.25 2.89 -5.38
CA CYS A 18 10.34 4.00 -5.64
C CYS A 18 9.28 3.61 -6.68
N LEU A 19 8.00 3.85 -6.38
CA LEU A 19 6.87 3.40 -7.22
C LEU A 19 6.55 4.32 -8.41
N GLY A 20 7.24 5.46 -8.54
CA GLY A 20 7.05 6.41 -9.65
C GLY A 20 6.09 7.56 -9.38
N PHE A 21 5.37 7.54 -8.26
CA PHE A 21 4.35 8.54 -7.88
C PHE A 21 4.91 9.69 -7.02
N ASN A 22 6.11 10.17 -7.32
CA ASN A 22 6.87 11.08 -6.43
C ASN A 22 6.11 12.35 -6.02
N TYR A 23 5.23 12.85 -6.88
CA TYR A 23 4.38 14.03 -6.63
C TYR A 23 2.93 13.77 -7.03
N ASP A 24 2.54 12.51 -7.17
CA ASP A 24 1.28 12.11 -7.77
C ASP A 24 0.51 11.16 -6.86
N PHE A 25 0.10 11.68 -5.71
CA PHE A 25 -0.69 10.93 -4.74
C PHE A 25 -2.06 10.56 -5.31
N ASP A 26 -2.72 11.51 -5.96
CA ASP A 26 -4.06 11.32 -6.53
C ASP A 26 -4.02 10.30 -7.69
N GLY A 27 -3.00 10.32 -8.55
CA GLY A 27 -2.82 9.30 -9.59
C GLY A 27 -2.58 7.89 -9.01
N PHE A 28 -1.92 7.78 -7.86
CA PHE A 28 -1.82 6.48 -7.18
C PHE A 28 -3.18 6.02 -6.62
N ILE A 29 -3.99 6.94 -6.08
CA ILE A 29 -5.35 6.61 -5.63
C ILE A 29 -6.19 6.11 -6.80
N GLU A 30 -6.18 6.82 -7.94
CA GLU A 30 -6.92 6.39 -9.13
C GLU A 30 -6.52 4.97 -9.56
N PHE A 31 -5.22 4.65 -9.50
CA PHE A 31 -4.74 3.28 -9.74
C PHE A 31 -5.28 2.28 -8.71
N VAL A 32 -5.23 2.60 -7.41
CA VAL A 32 -5.74 1.70 -6.35
C VAL A 32 -7.25 1.49 -6.46
N GLU A 33 -8.01 2.53 -6.82
CA GLU A 33 -9.45 2.43 -7.06
C GLU A 33 -9.76 1.47 -8.22
N LYS A 34 -8.95 1.48 -9.30
CA LYS A 34 -9.06 0.50 -10.39
C LYS A 34 -8.82 -0.94 -9.92
N LEU A 35 -7.99 -1.16 -8.90
CA LEU A 35 -7.75 -2.49 -8.35
C LEU A 35 -8.99 -3.04 -7.62
N ASN A 36 -9.93 -2.18 -7.22
CA ASN A 36 -11.15 -2.53 -6.51
C ASN A 36 -10.86 -3.37 -5.24
N ILE A 37 -9.92 -2.89 -4.43
CA ILE A 37 -9.58 -3.45 -3.11
C ILE A 37 -9.89 -2.45 -2.01
N GLU A 38 -10.03 -2.93 -0.78
CA GLU A 38 -10.13 -2.07 0.39
C GLU A 38 -8.78 -1.37 0.65
N PHE A 39 -8.85 -0.06 0.86
CA PHE A 39 -7.70 0.74 1.26
C PHE A 39 -8.11 1.86 2.22
N TYR A 40 -7.13 2.33 3.00
CA TYR A 40 -7.26 3.47 3.89
C TYR A 40 -6.24 4.54 3.52
N ILE A 41 -6.64 5.80 3.62
CA ILE A 41 -5.79 6.97 3.44
C ILE A 41 -5.72 7.68 4.78
N ASP A 42 -4.53 8.07 5.22
CA ASP A 42 -4.41 8.93 6.39
C ASP A 42 -4.96 10.35 6.16
N GLU A 43 -5.25 11.05 7.26
CA GLU A 43 -5.81 12.41 7.19
C GLU A 43 -4.86 13.40 6.51
N ASP A 44 -3.54 13.18 6.62
CA ASP A 44 -2.51 14.06 6.08
C ASP A 44 -2.12 13.73 4.63
N LYS A 45 -2.73 12.71 4.00
CA LYS A 45 -2.38 12.21 2.66
C LYS A 45 -0.88 11.90 2.49
N THR A 46 -0.27 11.34 3.52
CA THR A 46 1.13 10.91 3.51
C THR A 46 1.30 9.41 3.35
N LEU A 47 0.24 8.63 3.62
CA LEU A 47 0.28 7.18 3.47
C LEU A 47 -1.05 6.60 3.00
N ILE A 48 -0.93 5.48 2.31
CA ILE A 48 -2.04 4.64 1.87
C ILE A 48 -1.79 3.22 2.36
N GLU A 49 -2.79 2.63 2.98
CA GLU A 49 -2.79 1.28 3.50
C GLU A 49 -3.70 0.41 2.65
N LEU A 50 -3.12 -0.55 1.92
CA LEU A 50 -3.82 -1.47 1.01
C LEU A 50 -4.10 -2.79 1.71
N ASN A 51 -5.30 -3.35 1.57
CA ASN A 51 -5.60 -4.67 2.12
C ASN A 51 -4.70 -5.73 1.50
N THR A 52 -3.78 -6.30 2.30
CA THR A 52 -2.73 -7.20 1.79
C THR A 52 -3.32 -8.47 1.17
N LYS A 53 -4.38 -9.03 1.78
CA LYS A 53 -4.98 -10.27 1.30
C LYS A 53 -5.64 -10.07 -0.06
N GLU A 54 -6.38 -8.98 -0.21
CA GLU A 54 -7.02 -8.64 -1.47
C GLU A 54 -5.99 -8.31 -2.55
N LEU A 55 -5.00 -7.47 -2.24
CA LEU A 55 -3.89 -7.14 -3.15
C LEU A 55 -3.19 -8.39 -3.69
N LEU A 56 -2.93 -9.39 -2.84
CA LEU A 56 -2.29 -10.64 -3.22
C LEU A 56 -3.21 -11.61 -3.98
N ALA A 57 -4.52 -11.49 -3.80
CA ALA A 57 -5.53 -12.29 -4.49
C ALA A 57 -5.90 -11.72 -5.87
N LEU A 58 -5.54 -10.46 -6.16
CA LEU A 58 -5.81 -9.84 -7.46
C LEU A 58 -5.18 -10.63 -8.60
N ASN A 59 -6.02 -10.93 -9.59
CA ASN A 59 -5.62 -11.51 -10.86
C ASN A 59 -5.63 -10.42 -11.92
N SER A 60 -4.45 -10.11 -12.46
CA SER A 60 -4.25 -9.08 -13.48
C SER A 60 -5.10 -9.27 -14.73
N ASN A 61 -5.55 -10.50 -15.03
CA ASN A 61 -6.35 -10.78 -16.22
C ASN A 61 -7.78 -10.23 -16.17
N ASN A 62 -8.26 -9.86 -14.97
CA ASN A 62 -9.62 -9.37 -14.77
C ASN A 62 -9.68 -7.85 -14.55
N LEU A 63 -8.54 -7.17 -14.61
CA LEU A 63 -8.43 -5.72 -14.39
C LEU A 63 -8.08 -5.05 -15.72
N ASP A 64 -8.75 -3.94 -16.01
CA ASP A 64 -8.47 -3.10 -17.19
C ASP A 64 -7.29 -2.18 -16.88
N LEU A 65 -6.09 -2.78 -16.82
CA LEU A 65 -4.84 -2.10 -16.49
C LEU A 65 -3.95 -1.96 -17.72
N GLU A 66 -3.33 -0.80 -17.86
CA GLU A 66 -2.29 -0.57 -18.86
C GLU A 66 -0.98 -1.31 -18.50
N GLN A 67 -0.04 -1.41 -19.44
CA GLN A 67 1.21 -2.14 -19.21
C GLN A 67 2.03 -1.61 -18.03
N GLU A 68 2.00 -0.29 -17.78
CA GLU A 68 2.72 0.32 -16.67
C GLU A 68 2.04 0.00 -15.33
N GLU A 69 0.70 0.05 -15.28
CA GLU A 69 -0.11 -0.31 -14.13
C GLU A 69 0.01 -1.80 -13.77
N LEU A 70 0.10 -2.68 -14.78
CA LEU A 70 0.37 -4.11 -14.58
C LEU A 70 1.74 -4.34 -13.94
N LYS A 71 2.78 -3.63 -14.39
CA LYS A 71 4.10 -3.71 -13.78
C LYS A 71 4.07 -3.22 -12.33
N LEU A 72 3.35 -2.12 -12.07
CA LEU A 72 3.17 -1.57 -10.73
C LEU A 72 2.48 -2.57 -9.80
N LEU A 73 1.37 -3.19 -10.24
CA LEU A 73 0.67 -4.22 -9.49
C LEU A 73 1.59 -5.39 -9.12
N LEU A 74 2.41 -5.86 -10.06
CA LEU A 74 3.36 -6.94 -9.79
C LEU A 74 4.45 -6.54 -8.78
N ILE A 75 4.93 -5.30 -8.84
CA ILE A 75 5.89 -4.76 -7.86
C ILE A 75 5.25 -4.70 -6.47
N LEU A 76 4.02 -4.19 -6.38
CA LEU A 76 3.26 -4.12 -5.12
C LEU A 76 3.03 -5.51 -4.53
N GLN A 77 2.58 -6.47 -5.34
CA GLN A 77 2.39 -7.85 -4.89
C GLN A 77 3.71 -8.50 -4.45
N ARG A 78 4.81 -8.25 -5.14
CA ARG A 78 6.14 -8.75 -4.76
C ARG A 78 6.58 -8.17 -3.41
N ASN A 79 6.45 -6.86 -3.24
CA ASN A 79 6.84 -6.17 -2.01
C ASN A 79 5.94 -6.59 -0.84
N ALA A 80 4.63 -6.70 -1.05
CA ALA A 80 3.67 -7.17 -0.05
C ALA A 80 3.95 -8.62 0.40
N LYS A 81 4.37 -9.52 -0.50
CA LYS A 81 4.81 -10.88 -0.13
C LYS A 81 6.05 -10.89 0.76
N GLY A 82 6.97 -9.95 0.56
CA GLY A 82 8.19 -9.79 1.34
C GLY A 82 7.98 -9.06 2.68
N ALA A 83 6.95 -8.22 2.77
CA ALA A 83 6.64 -7.41 3.93
C ALA A 83 6.04 -8.25 5.07
N ASN A 84 6.90 -8.74 5.97
CA ASN A 84 6.46 -9.52 7.13
C ASN A 84 5.42 -8.80 8.00
N TYR A 85 5.49 -7.46 8.10
CA TYR A 85 4.54 -6.65 8.87
C TYR A 85 3.13 -6.65 8.27
N ALA A 86 2.99 -6.83 6.96
CA ALA A 86 1.74 -6.67 6.23
C ALA A 86 0.93 -7.98 6.10
N LYS A 87 1.53 -9.14 6.38
CA LYS A 87 0.97 -10.48 6.10
C LYS A 87 -0.49 -10.70 6.53
N GLU A 88 -0.91 -10.11 7.64
CA GLU A 88 -2.27 -10.24 8.20
C GLU A 88 -2.98 -8.89 8.39
N SER A 89 -2.47 -7.83 7.77
CA SER A 89 -2.96 -6.46 7.94
C SER A 89 -2.91 -5.73 6.60
N TYR A 90 -2.66 -4.43 6.63
CA TYR A 90 -2.52 -3.59 5.46
C TYR A 90 -1.05 -3.43 5.06
N PHE A 91 -0.80 -3.45 3.75
CA PHE A 91 0.46 -3.10 3.13
C PHE A 91 0.51 -1.59 2.94
N ARG A 92 1.53 -0.93 3.49
CA ARG A 92 1.62 0.53 3.50
C ARG A 92 2.50 1.03 2.34
N VAL A 93 1.98 2.02 1.63
CA VAL A 93 2.72 2.89 0.72
C VAL A 93 2.76 4.28 1.35
N GLU A 94 3.94 4.90 1.40
CA GLU A 94 4.17 6.14 2.13
C GLU A 94 4.98 7.11 1.26
N TRP A 95 4.59 8.39 1.29
CA TRP A 95 5.26 9.50 0.64
C TRP A 95 6.07 10.26 1.69
N LEU A 96 7.33 10.57 1.35
CA LEU A 96 8.32 11.24 2.22
C LEU A 96 8.71 12.62 1.68
#